data_AF-A0A6M3IUR5-F1
#
_entry.id   AF-A0A6M3IUR5-F1
#
_cell.length_a   1.000
_cell.length_b   1.000
_cell.length_c   1.000
_cell.angle_alpha   90.00
_cell.angle_beta   90.00
_cell.angle_gamma   90.00
#
_symmetry.space_group_name_H-M   'P 1'
#
loop_
_entity.id
_entity.type
_entity.pdbx_description
1 polymer ?
#
loop_
_entity_poly.entity_id
_entity_poly.type
_entity_poly.pdbx_seq_one_letter_code
_entity_poly.pdbx_strand_id
1 'polypeptide(L)'
;MPWTSADAPKKIKNKKDREKWASIANAIYKECMKDGDDKTCAPKAIRIANSKFMEEGEMKGQKVPYGALRLVDSGCHAMAVQDEGSQGKKLNMTVYSGGVIKNHWWWGNLAIDISGVQFDRNKYPVLENHDTGKKLAFSKRPVTKNNKIEIDPETTVFVDTEESREFQKLSSGGFPFQASMYAIPTVLERVTDGETVDVNGFKFKGPGSVWRRCLYQEASACVFGWDKDTQAKAFSKDEFMELEIEEVMLNNDGDQQLTEEEGKEVSEMPLTLEQIQKDSPDLLKQIQVAAVAEAETKFQKERDAWKVEKDRFTADIVKLTAEKEALDTRVSKLEKADAQRQENDKKLAADAIWDAQLAASDLSPKQHAKIKLHVRTKDHLGVDGNLDVVKFTTAVQAEIKEWEADGEQTVLGGAGGGGFRETDAEAKKTEKLAKENKELADNLLRRAGQEVKT
;
A
#
# COMPACT_ATOMS: atom_id res chain seq x y z
N MET A 1 35.55 -27.61 13.54
CA MET A 1 36.80 -27.53 14.36
C MET A 1 36.85 -26.16 15.03
N PRO A 2 37.38 -25.99 16.25
CA PRO A 2 37.48 -24.65 16.82
C PRO A 2 38.59 -23.86 16.10
N TRP A 3 38.27 -22.63 15.69
CA TRP A 3 39.24 -21.69 15.10
C TRP A 3 40.25 -21.23 16.16
N THR A 4 41.46 -20.93 15.71
CA THR A 4 42.57 -20.39 16.50
C THR A 4 42.90 -18.96 16.06
N SER A 5 43.77 -18.27 16.78
CA SER A 5 44.25 -16.94 16.39
C SER A 5 44.99 -16.92 15.04
N ALA A 6 45.44 -18.09 14.54
CA ALA A 6 46.09 -18.20 13.24
C ALA A 6 45.08 -18.12 12.08
N ASP A 7 43.84 -18.56 12.32
CA ASP A 7 42.76 -18.58 11.33
C ASP A 7 42.08 -17.21 11.15
N ALA A 8 42.43 -16.25 12.00
CA ALA A 8 41.91 -14.89 11.93
C ALA A 8 42.43 -14.17 10.66
N PRO A 9 41.57 -13.38 9.97
CA PRO A 9 41.94 -12.65 8.76
C PRO A 9 43.25 -11.87 8.91
N LYS A 10 44.05 -11.83 7.84
CA LYS A 10 45.37 -11.14 7.82
C LYS A 10 45.28 -9.65 8.17
N LYS A 11 44.13 -9.02 7.94
CA LYS A 11 43.85 -7.62 8.32
C LYS A 11 43.85 -7.36 9.83
N ILE A 12 43.59 -8.38 10.65
CA ILE A 12 43.65 -8.27 12.12
C ILE A 12 45.11 -8.42 12.55
N LYS A 13 45.84 -7.30 12.62
CA LYS A 13 47.29 -7.29 12.88
C LYS A 13 47.65 -7.62 14.33
N ASN A 14 46.79 -7.26 15.29
CA ASN A 14 47.06 -7.42 16.71
C ASN A 14 46.76 -8.85 17.19
N LYS A 15 47.73 -9.49 17.86
CA LYS A 15 47.59 -10.83 18.42
C LYS A 15 46.39 -10.96 19.37
N LYS A 16 46.16 -9.96 20.23
CA LYS A 16 45.05 -9.97 21.20
C LYS A 16 43.69 -9.94 20.50
N ASP A 17 43.59 -9.24 19.38
CA ASP A 17 42.34 -9.14 18.63
C ASP A 17 42.11 -10.38 17.75
N ARG A 18 43.17 -11.04 17.29
CA ARG A 18 43.09 -12.37 16.66
C ARG A 18 42.61 -13.45 17.63
N GLU A 19 43.06 -13.41 18.89
CA GLU A 19 42.57 -14.30 19.94
C GLU A 19 41.09 -14.05 20.27
N LYS A 20 40.67 -12.78 20.34
CA LYS A 20 39.26 -12.42 20.50
C LYS A 20 38.41 -12.85 19.31
N TRP A 21 38.89 -12.67 18.09
CA TRP A 21 38.21 -13.11 16.87
C TRP A 21 37.92 -14.62 16.93
N ALA A 22 38.93 -15.42 17.27
CA ALA A 22 38.79 -16.87 17.42
C ALA A 22 37.80 -17.24 18.54
N SER A 23 37.84 -16.53 19.67
CA SER A 23 36.89 -16.71 20.76
C SER A 23 35.46 -16.42 20.33
N ILE A 24 35.23 -15.36 19.55
CA ILE A 24 33.90 -14.96 19.06
C ILE A 24 33.39 -16.01 18.05
N ALA A 25 34.22 -16.41 17.08
CA ALA A 25 33.85 -17.42 16.10
C ALA A 25 33.45 -18.74 16.80
N ASN A 26 34.26 -19.22 17.74
CA ASN A 26 33.99 -20.46 18.46
C ASN A 26 32.73 -20.40 19.34
N ALA A 27 32.48 -19.27 20.00
CA ALA A 27 31.29 -19.08 20.83
C ALA A 27 30.01 -19.15 19.99
N ILE A 28 30.00 -18.44 18.85
CA ILE A 28 28.85 -18.39 17.94
C ILE A 28 28.62 -19.75 17.28
N TYR A 29 29.68 -20.42 16.86
CA TYR A 29 29.58 -21.76 16.29
C TYR A 29 28.97 -22.74 17.29
N LYS A 30 29.44 -22.72 18.55
CA LYS A 30 28.89 -23.57 19.62
C LYS A 30 27.41 -23.29 19.88
N GLU A 31 26.98 -22.03 19.80
CA GLU A 31 25.58 -21.67 19.95
C GLU A 31 24.73 -22.12 18.75
N CYS A 32 25.23 -21.90 17.54
CA CYS A 32 24.55 -22.28 16.29
C CYS A 32 24.39 -23.81 16.17
N MET A 33 25.40 -24.58 16.56
CA MET A 33 25.38 -26.04 16.51
C MET A 33 24.35 -26.70 17.45
N LYS A 34 23.67 -25.93 18.31
CA LYS A 34 22.54 -26.46 19.10
C LYS A 34 21.33 -26.80 18.24
N ASP A 35 21.10 -26.01 17.18
CA ASP A 35 19.91 -26.09 16.33
C ASP A 35 20.24 -26.23 14.82
N GLY A 36 21.53 -26.35 14.45
CA GLY A 36 21.99 -26.29 13.06
C GLY A 36 23.10 -27.30 12.71
N ASP A 37 23.62 -27.22 11.49
CA ASP A 37 24.67 -28.09 10.97
C ASP A 37 25.99 -27.34 10.70
N ASP A 38 27.08 -28.06 10.51
CA ASP A 38 28.41 -27.46 10.29
C ASP A 38 28.44 -26.56 9.04
N LYS A 39 27.74 -26.96 7.97
CA LYS A 39 27.69 -26.24 6.68
C LYS A 39 27.07 -24.85 6.79
N THR A 40 26.11 -24.66 7.70
CA THR A 40 25.46 -23.37 7.93
C THR A 40 26.11 -22.60 9.07
N CYS A 41 26.55 -23.29 10.12
CA CYS A 41 27.07 -22.68 11.32
C CYS A 41 28.51 -22.19 11.20
N ALA A 42 29.38 -22.91 10.49
CA ALA A 42 30.78 -22.48 10.33
C ALA A 42 30.93 -21.17 9.54
N PRO A 43 30.29 -21.00 8.36
CA PRO A 43 30.32 -19.74 7.64
C PRO A 43 29.68 -18.59 8.44
N LYS A 44 28.59 -18.87 9.17
CA LYS A 44 27.92 -17.88 10.03
C LYS A 44 28.85 -17.38 11.14
N ALA A 45 29.55 -18.30 11.82
CA ALA A 45 30.48 -17.97 12.89
C ALA A 45 31.65 -17.10 12.41
N ILE A 46 32.28 -17.49 11.30
CA ILE A 46 33.38 -16.72 10.67
C ILE A 46 32.91 -15.32 10.27
N ARG A 47 31.74 -15.22 9.63
CA ARG A 47 31.18 -13.94 9.16
C ARG A 47 30.92 -12.97 10.30
N ILE A 48 30.31 -13.42 11.40
CA ILE A 48 30.05 -12.55 12.55
C ILE A 48 31.35 -12.19 13.28
N ALA A 49 32.31 -13.12 13.36
CA ALA A 49 33.62 -12.80 13.89
C ALA A 49 34.31 -11.74 13.02
N ASN A 50 34.27 -11.87 11.70
CA ASN A 50 34.82 -10.89 10.77
C ASN A 50 34.13 -9.53 10.91
N SER A 51 32.81 -9.48 11.08
CA SER A 51 32.05 -8.23 11.22
C SER A 51 32.40 -7.43 12.48
N LYS A 52 32.97 -8.08 13.52
CA LYS A 52 33.45 -7.41 14.74
C LYS A 52 34.81 -6.74 14.60
N PHE A 53 35.54 -7.08 13.54
CA PHE A 53 36.89 -6.57 13.25
C PHE A 53 37.01 -6.12 11.79
N MET A 54 35.91 -5.66 11.19
CA MET A 54 35.98 -4.93 9.93
C MET A 54 36.71 -3.61 10.17
N GLU A 55 37.47 -3.15 9.18
CA GLU A 55 38.00 -1.79 9.20
C GLU A 55 36.80 -0.83 9.24
N GLU A 56 36.89 0.24 10.04
CA GLU A 56 35.84 1.25 10.15
C GLU A 56 35.47 1.73 8.75
N GLY A 57 34.25 1.42 8.31
CA GLY A 57 33.73 1.92 7.04
C GLY A 57 33.60 3.44 7.07
N GLU A 58 33.51 4.06 5.89
CA GLU A 58 33.21 5.49 5.85
C GLU A 58 31.80 5.70 6.40
N MET A 59 31.69 6.48 7.48
CA MET A 59 30.40 6.95 7.98
C MET A 59 29.84 7.96 6.99
N LYS A 60 28.75 7.60 6.30
CA LYS A 60 28.07 8.48 5.35
C LYS A 60 26.71 8.86 5.89
N GLY A 61 26.49 10.16 6.04
CA GLY A 61 25.16 10.73 6.22
C GLY A 61 24.36 10.58 4.93
N GLN A 62 23.36 9.71 4.92
CA GLN A 62 22.49 9.49 3.77
C GLN A 62 21.05 9.91 4.09
N LYS A 63 20.45 10.69 3.19
CA LYS A 63 19.00 10.96 3.21
C LYS A 63 18.28 9.78 2.61
N VAL A 64 17.61 9.00 3.45
CA VAL A 64 16.89 7.79 3.05
C VAL A 64 15.39 8.05 3.19
N PRO A 65 14.57 7.84 2.14
CA PRO A 65 13.12 7.94 2.25
C PRO A 65 12.57 6.95 3.27
N TYR A 66 11.60 7.37 4.08
CA TYR A 66 11.02 6.49 5.11
C TYR A 66 10.49 5.17 4.51
N GLY A 67 9.85 5.24 3.34
CA GLY A 67 9.34 4.06 2.63
C GLY A 67 10.42 3.09 2.18
N ALA A 68 11.69 3.51 2.05
CA ALA A 68 12.81 2.63 1.70
C ALA A 68 13.30 1.77 2.88
N LEU A 69 12.81 2.04 4.09
CA LEU A 69 13.14 1.30 5.31
C LEU A 69 12.06 0.27 5.67
N ARG A 70 10.91 0.31 4.97
CA ARG A 70 9.79 -0.63 5.09
C ARG A 70 9.94 -1.70 4.02
N LEU A 71 10.28 -2.91 4.44
CA LEU A 71 10.71 -3.99 3.58
C LEU A 71 9.62 -5.05 3.49
N VAL A 72 9.47 -5.63 2.31
CA VAL A 72 8.57 -6.75 2.05
C VAL A 72 9.35 -7.76 1.25
N ASP A 73 9.22 -9.01 1.66
CA ASP A 73 9.78 -10.16 0.96
C ASP A 73 8.64 -11.07 0.51
N SER A 74 8.69 -11.51 -0.76
CA SER A 74 7.64 -12.28 -1.44
C SER A 74 7.17 -13.56 -0.72
N GLY A 75 8.00 -14.12 0.18
CA GLY A 75 7.65 -15.30 0.99
C GLY A 75 7.05 -15.00 2.37
N CYS A 76 6.85 -13.73 2.72
CA CYS A 76 6.50 -13.28 4.07
C CYS A 76 4.99 -13.00 4.19
N HIS A 77 4.36 -13.61 5.19
CA HIS A 77 2.91 -13.59 5.40
C HIS A 77 2.57 -13.35 6.88
N ALA A 78 1.36 -12.87 7.13
CA ALA A 78 0.84 -12.63 8.46
C ALA A 78 -0.53 -13.31 8.62
N MET A 79 -0.68 -14.17 9.63
CA MET A 79 -1.92 -14.91 9.84
C MET A 79 -2.26 -15.07 11.32
N ALA A 80 -3.51 -14.78 11.69
CA ALA A 80 -4.07 -15.11 12.99
C ALA A 80 -4.63 -16.53 12.96
N VAL A 81 -3.93 -17.47 13.59
CA VAL A 81 -4.26 -18.89 13.65
C VAL A 81 -4.85 -19.23 15.00
N GLN A 82 -5.82 -20.13 15.04
CA GLN A 82 -6.32 -20.70 16.29
C GLN A 82 -5.84 -22.15 16.40
N ASP A 83 -5.06 -22.46 17.43
CA ASP A 83 -4.65 -23.83 17.70
C ASP A 83 -5.81 -24.58 18.39
N GLU A 84 -5.96 -25.88 18.09
CA GLU A 84 -6.91 -26.72 18.81
C GLU A 84 -6.53 -26.78 20.30
N GLY A 85 -7.32 -26.11 21.15
CA GLY A 85 -7.13 -26.08 22.60
C GLY A 85 -6.51 -24.79 23.17
N SER A 86 -6.17 -23.78 22.36
CA SER A 86 -5.66 -22.49 22.87
C SER A 86 -6.78 -21.53 23.30
N GLN A 87 -6.59 -20.81 24.42
CA GLN A 87 -7.47 -19.72 24.86
C GLN A 87 -7.21 -18.42 24.07
N GLY A 88 -7.32 -18.48 22.74
CA GLY A 88 -7.17 -17.32 21.85
C GLY A 88 -6.43 -17.62 20.55
N LYS A 89 -6.51 -16.68 19.61
CA LYS A 89 -5.75 -16.72 18.35
C LYS A 89 -4.29 -16.34 18.62
N LYS A 90 -3.38 -16.97 17.90
CA LYS A 90 -1.95 -16.67 17.87
C LYS A 90 -1.58 -16.03 16.54
N LEU A 91 -0.60 -15.13 16.56
CA LEU A 91 -0.06 -14.54 15.33
C LEU A 91 1.06 -15.44 14.81
N ASN A 92 0.87 -16.01 13.62
CA ASN A 92 1.92 -16.60 12.83
C ASN A 92 2.37 -15.60 11.76
N MET A 93 3.60 -15.10 11.86
CA MET A 93 4.10 -14.06 10.98
C MET A 93 5.57 -14.25 10.67
N THR A 94 5.89 -14.57 9.42
CA THR A 94 7.27 -14.54 8.91
C THR A 94 7.51 -13.16 8.34
N VAL A 95 8.42 -12.40 8.95
CA VAL A 95 8.68 -10.99 8.64
C VAL A 95 9.78 -10.84 7.58
N TYR A 96 10.75 -11.76 7.58
CA TYR A 96 11.79 -11.82 6.56
C TYR A 96 12.20 -13.28 6.33
N SER A 97 12.23 -13.73 5.07
CA SER A 97 12.51 -15.14 4.74
C SER A 97 14.00 -15.50 4.74
N GLY A 98 14.87 -14.50 4.87
CA GLY A 98 16.32 -14.65 4.69
C GLY A 98 16.81 -14.54 3.27
N GLY A 99 15.89 -14.51 2.29
CA GLY A 99 16.20 -14.44 0.87
C GLY A 99 16.49 -13.03 0.35
N VAL A 100 16.71 -12.94 -0.96
CA VAL A 100 16.92 -11.66 -1.63
C VAL A 100 15.59 -10.97 -1.90
N ILE A 101 15.45 -9.75 -1.38
CA ILE A 101 14.41 -8.80 -1.78
C ILE A 101 14.83 -8.24 -3.14
N LYS A 102 14.24 -8.77 -4.22
CA LYS A 102 14.60 -8.39 -5.58
C LYS A 102 14.03 -7.02 -5.94
N ASN A 103 14.79 -6.24 -6.72
CA ASN A 103 14.32 -4.99 -7.34
C ASN A 103 13.73 -3.97 -6.34
N HIS A 104 14.32 -3.85 -5.15
CA HIS A 104 13.96 -2.79 -4.22
C HIS A 104 14.23 -1.43 -4.88
N TRP A 105 13.24 -0.53 -4.89
CA TRP A 105 13.24 0.75 -5.61
C TRP A 105 14.41 1.67 -5.21
N TRP A 106 14.82 1.63 -3.93
CA TRP A 106 15.97 2.38 -3.41
C TRP A 106 17.28 1.55 -3.32
N TRP A 107 17.23 0.32 -2.79
CA TRP A 107 18.41 -0.50 -2.49
C TRP A 107 18.85 -1.45 -3.60
N GLY A 108 18.09 -1.57 -4.70
CA GLY A 108 18.32 -2.57 -5.74
C GLY A 108 17.98 -3.98 -5.26
N ASN A 109 18.74 -4.99 -5.65
CA ASN A 109 18.64 -6.28 -4.97
C ASN A 109 19.14 -6.10 -3.54
N LEU A 110 18.33 -6.48 -2.56
CA LEU A 110 18.62 -6.28 -1.14
C LEU A 110 18.63 -7.61 -0.39
N ALA A 111 19.66 -7.85 0.39
CA ALA A 111 19.68 -8.91 1.40
C ALA A 111 19.96 -8.31 2.78
N ILE A 112 19.35 -8.88 3.82
CA ILE A 112 19.56 -8.45 5.21
C ILE A 112 20.30 -9.57 5.91
N ASP A 113 21.46 -9.26 6.46
CA ASP A 113 22.21 -10.23 7.25
C ASP A 113 21.54 -10.43 8.60
N ILE A 114 20.83 -11.54 8.76
CA ILE A 114 20.05 -11.83 9.98
C ILE A 114 20.95 -11.89 11.21
N SER A 115 22.22 -12.26 11.04
CA SER A 115 23.16 -12.31 12.15
C SER A 115 23.56 -10.93 12.68
N GLY A 116 23.38 -9.88 11.87
CA GLY A 116 23.62 -8.50 12.25
C GLY A 116 22.36 -7.72 12.65
N VAL A 117 21.19 -8.36 12.68
CA VAL A 117 19.95 -7.71 13.12
C VAL A 117 20.01 -7.47 14.63
N GLN A 118 19.81 -6.22 15.03
CA GLN A 118 19.81 -5.79 16.42
C GLN A 118 18.39 -5.59 16.92
N PHE A 119 18.16 -6.09 18.14
CA PHE A 119 16.92 -5.94 18.87
C PHE A 119 17.21 -5.21 20.19
N ASP A 120 16.96 -3.90 20.22
CA ASP A 120 17.24 -2.98 21.34
C ASP A 120 16.06 -2.78 22.32
N ARG A 121 14.90 -3.38 22.05
CA ARG A 121 13.68 -3.22 22.83
C ARG A 121 13.25 -4.55 23.43
N ASN A 122 12.52 -4.46 24.54
CA ASN A 122 11.92 -5.63 25.20
C ASN A 122 10.64 -6.12 24.51
N LYS A 123 9.95 -5.21 23.80
CA LYS A 123 8.70 -5.47 23.11
C LYS A 123 8.71 -4.80 21.74
N TYR A 124 8.12 -5.46 20.77
CA TYR A 124 8.02 -5.01 19.39
C TYR A 124 6.56 -4.91 18.97
N PRO A 125 6.12 -3.77 18.41
CA PRO A 125 4.75 -3.61 17.96
C PRO A 125 4.53 -4.36 16.64
N VAL A 126 3.30 -4.82 16.46
CA VAL A 126 2.77 -5.31 15.18
C VAL A 126 1.64 -4.37 14.74
N LEU A 127 1.81 -3.72 13.60
CA LEU A 127 0.90 -2.69 13.09
C LEU A 127 0.13 -3.15 11.84
N GLU A 128 -0.88 -2.40 11.45
CA GLU A 128 -1.52 -2.54 10.14
C GLU A 128 -0.96 -1.50 9.16
N ASN A 129 -0.47 -1.93 7.99
CA ASN A 129 0.06 -1.06 6.94
C ASN A 129 1.08 0.01 7.42
N HIS A 130 1.91 -0.31 8.42
CA HIS A 130 2.87 0.60 9.08
C HIS A 130 2.27 1.85 9.72
N ASP A 131 0.95 1.87 9.93
CA ASP A 131 0.27 3.00 10.53
C ASP A 131 0.37 2.90 12.07
N THR A 132 1.08 3.85 12.68
CA THR A 132 1.22 3.92 14.14
C THR A 132 -0.12 4.16 14.86
N GLY A 133 -1.16 4.61 14.15
CA GLY A 133 -2.54 4.67 14.60
C GLY A 133 -3.17 3.29 14.74
N LYS A 134 -2.86 2.35 13.85
CA LYS A 134 -3.51 1.03 13.71
C LYS A 134 -2.70 -0.09 14.34
N LYS A 135 -3.00 -0.39 15.60
CA LYS A 135 -2.24 -1.32 16.44
C LYS A 135 -2.91 -2.69 16.41
N LEU A 136 -2.19 -3.74 16.03
CA LEU A 136 -2.73 -5.11 15.94
C LEU A 136 -2.32 -5.97 17.14
N ALA A 137 -1.02 -6.02 17.40
CA ALA A 137 -0.44 -6.83 18.48
C ALA A 137 0.89 -6.24 18.96
N PHE A 138 1.48 -6.87 19.97
CA PHE A 138 2.89 -6.70 20.28
C PHE A 138 3.48 -8.04 20.70
N SER A 139 4.77 -8.24 20.45
CA SER A 139 5.51 -9.44 20.80
C SER A 139 6.72 -9.10 21.66
N LYS A 140 7.38 -10.11 22.23
CA LYS A 140 8.75 -9.96 22.74
C LYS A 140 9.72 -9.91 21.55
N ARG A 141 11.01 -10.13 21.79
CA ARG A 141 12.03 -10.21 20.75
C ARG A 141 11.63 -11.23 19.66
N PRO A 142 11.60 -10.83 18.37
CA PRO A 142 11.43 -11.75 17.24
C PRO A 142 12.45 -12.88 17.22
N VAL A 143 12.05 -14.03 16.69
CA VAL A 143 12.85 -15.25 16.61
C VAL A 143 13.65 -15.23 15.30
N THR A 144 14.95 -15.50 15.40
CA THR A 144 15.86 -15.60 14.26
C THR A 144 16.34 -17.04 14.08
N LYS A 145 15.48 -17.92 13.56
CA LYS A 145 15.78 -19.35 13.32
C LYS A 145 15.77 -19.66 11.82
N ASN A 146 16.55 -20.65 11.40
CA ASN A 146 16.64 -21.11 10.00
C ASN A 146 16.88 -19.98 8.97
N ASN A 147 17.67 -18.97 9.35
CA ASN A 147 17.87 -17.77 8.54
C ASN A 147 16.55 -17.08 8.15
N LYS A 148 15.56 -17.05 9.05
CA LYS A 148 14.35 -16.24 8.93
C LYS A 148 14.20 -15.34 10.14
N ILE A 149 13.37 -14.30 10.01
CA ILE A 149 12.88 -13.50 11.14
C ILE A 149 11.38 -13.74 11.25
N GLU A 150 10.96 -14.25 12.41
CA GLU A 150 9.57 -14.61 12.67
C GLU A 150 9.11 -13.97 13.98
N ILE A 151 7.84 -13.57 14.04
CA ILE A 151 7.22 -13.14 15.29
C ILE A 151 6.82 -14.39 16.07
N ASP A 152 7.29 -14.51 17.31
CA ASP A 152 7.01 -15.66 18.16
C ASP A 152 5.52 -15.68 18.57
N PRO A 153 4.75 -16.69 18.14
CA PRO A 153 3.34 -16.80 18.48
C PRO A 153 3.08 -16.89 20.00
N GLU A 154 4.02 -17.49 20.76
CA GLU A 154 3.87 -17.70 22.22
C GLU A 154 4.10 -16.43 23.04
N THR A 155 4.78 -15.44 22.45
CA THR A 155 5.06 -14.16 23.12
C THR A 155 4.23 -13.00 22.59
N THR A 156 3.35 -13.28 21.61
CA THR A 156 2.52 -12.28 20.96
C THR A 156 1.20 -12.12 21.69
N VAL A 157 0.81 -10.87 21.90
CA VAL A 157 -0.47 -10.49 22.50
C VAL A 157 -1.17 -9.52 21.55
N PHE A 158 -2.36 -9.92 21.07
CA PHE A 158 -3.25 -9.03 20.33
C PHE A 158 -3.77 -7.92 21.25
N VAL A 159 -3.79 -6.69 20.77
CA VAL A 159 -4.41 -5.56 21.49
C VAL A 159 -5.91 -5.52 21.21
N ASP A 160 -6.70 -5.00 22.15
CA ASP A 160 -8.16 -4.91 21.99
C ASP A 160 -8.58 -3.65 21.23
N THR A 161 -8.19 -3.57 19.97
CA THR A 161 -8.54 -2.50 19.02
C THR A 161 -9.49 -3.01 17.95
N GLU A 162 -10.19 -2.10 17.27
CA GLU A 162 -11.08 -2.47 16.16
C GLU A 162 -10.30 -3.14 15.02
N GLU A 163 -9.14 -2.57 14.69
CA GLU A 163 -8.24 -3.06 13.65
C GLU A 163 -7.69 -4.46 13.98
N SER A 164 -7.36 -4.71 15.26
CA SER A 164 -6.91 -6.04 15.68
C SER A 164 -8.01 -7.09 15.57
N ARG A 165 -9.25 -6.74 15.94
CA ARG A 165 -10.40 -7.65 15.81
C ARG A 165 -10.74 -7.90 14.34
N GLU A 166 -10.66 -6.89 13.49
CA GLU A 166 -10.85 -7.00 12.05
C GLU A 166 -9.77 -7.88 11.41
N PHE A 167 -8.49 -7.59 11.66
CA PHE A 167 -7.36 -8.41 11.19
C PHE A 167 -7.55 -9.87 11.58
N GLN A 168 -7.85 -10.14 12.86
CA GLN A 168 -8.09 -11.50 13.33
C GLN A 168 -9.28 -12.17 12.63
N LYS A 169 -10.35 -11.44 12.35
CA LYS A 169 -11.54 -11.96 11.64
C LYS A 169 -11.22 -12.26 10.18
N LEU A 170 -10.66 -11.30 9.45
CA LEU A 170 -10.32 -11.43 8.04
C LEU A 170 -9.26 -12.50 7.81
N SER A 171 -8.24 -12.54 8.66
CA SER A 171 -7.18 -13.53 8.58
C SER A 171 -7.71 -14.95 8.81
N SER A 172 -8.61 -15.16 9.79
CA SER A 172 -9.29 -16.46 9.96
C SER A 172 -10.25 -16.78 8.81
N GLY A 173 -10.74 -15.78 8.09
CA GLY A 173 -11.48 -15.95 6.84
C GLY A 173 -10.61 -16.28 5.62
N GLY A 174 -9.28 -16.36 5.78
CA GLY A 174 -8.34 -16.67 4.71
C GLY A 174 -7.86 -15.46 3.92
N PHE A 175 -8.03 -14.24 4.43
CA PHE A 175 -7.49 -13.05 3.76
C PHE A 175 -5.95 -13.09 3.70
N PRO A 176 -5.33 -12.93 2.52
CA PRO A 176 -3.91 -13.19 2.32
C PRO A 176 -3.03 -12.00 2.72
N PHE A 177 -2.96 -11.67 4.01
CA PHE A 177 -2.08 -10.61 4.48
C PHE A 177 -0.60 -10.95 4.26
N GLN A 178 0.14 -9.99 3.73
CA GLN A 178 1.59 -10.03 3.61
C GLN A 178 2.23 -9.41 4.85
N ALA A 179 3.41 -9.89 5.20
CA ALA A 179 4.18 -9.32 6.29
C ALA A 179 5.22 -8.33 5.76
N SER A 180 5.38 -7.23 6.48
CA SER A 180 6.38 -6.20 6.21
C SER A 180 7.19 -5.90 7.47
N MET A 181 8.42 -5.41 7.28
CA MET A 181 9.36 -5.08 8.34
C MET A 181 9.83 -3.64 8.21
N TYR A 182 9.78 -2.86 9.28
CA TYR A 182 10.54 -1.62 9.37
C TYR A 182 11.85 -1.88 10.11
N ALA A 183 12.98 -1.59 9.45
CA ALA A 183 14.30 -1.68 10.05
C ALA A 183 15.22 -0.57 9.50
N ILE A 184 16.18 -0.15 10.33
CA ILE A 184 17.10 0.95 10.02
C ILE A 184 18.50 0.38 9.78
N PRO A 185 19.07 0.50 8.57
CA PRO A 185 20.44 0.03 8.33
C PRO A 185 21.45 0.89 9.11
N THR A 186 22.47 0.23 9.63
CA THR A 186 23.60 0.89 10.31
C THR A 186 24.94 0.53 9.68
N VAL A 187 25.04 -0.66 9.08
CA VAL A 187 26.19 -1.08 8.25
C VAL A 187 25.65 -1.60 6.93
N LEU A 188 26.09 -0.97 5.85
CA LEU A 188 25.67 -1.24 4.48
C LEU A 188 26.88 -1.68 3.66
N GLU A 189 26.76 -2.82 2.99
CA GLU A 189 27.73 -3.27 2.00
C GLU A 189 27.12 -3.14 0.61
N ARG A 190 27.77 -2.38 -0.27
CA ARG A 190 27.40 -2.32 -1.68
C ARG A 190 28.16 -3.39 -2.43
N VAL A 191 27.43 -4.21 -3.18
CA VAL A 191 27.99 -5.29 -3.98
C VAL A 191 27.86 -4.85 -5.44
N THR A 192 28.99 -4.67 -6.10
CA THR A 192 29.01 -4.19 -7.49
C THR A 192 28.70 -5.34 -8.46
N ASP A 193 28.47 -5.01 -9.74
CA ASP A 193 28.18 -6.03 -10.74
C ASP A 193 29.38 -6.99 -10.91
N GLY A 194 29.10 -8.28 -11.01
CA GLY A 194 30.12 -9.33 -11.06
C GLY A 194 30.65 -9.80 -9.69
N GLU A 195 30.46 -9.02 -8.62
CA GLU A 195 30.88 -9.43 -7.27
C GLU A 195 29.86 -10.38 -6.61
N THR A 196 30.35 -11.20 -5.70
CA THR A 196 29.52 -12.15 -4.95
C THR A 196 29.96 -12.20 -3.49
N VAL A 197 28.99 -12.18 -2.59
CA VAL A 197 29.21 -12.14 -1.14
C VAL A 197 28.31 -13.14 -0.44
N ASP A 198 28.81 -13.79 0.62
CA ASP A 198 28.01 -14.76 1.37
C ASP A 198 27.11 -14.05 2.40
N VAL A 199 25.80 -14.34 2.35
CA VAL A 199 24.76 -13.79 3.24
C VAL A 199 23.77 -14.90 3.57
N ASN A 200 23.43 -15.08 4.84
CA ASN A 200 22.40 -16.05 5.30
C ASN A 200 22.59 -17.48 4.75
N GLY A 201 23.83 -17.89 4.47
CA GLY A 201 24.15 -19.23 3.93
C GLY A 201 24.00 -19.37 2.41
N PHE A 202 23.75 -18.28 1.67
CA PHE A 202 23.74 -18.28 0.20
C PHE A 202 24.68 -17.20 -0.36
N LYS A 203 25.02 -17.34 -1.65
CA LYS A 203 25.83 -16.38 -2.40
C LYS A 203 24.95 -15.29 -3.01
N PHE A 204 25.07 -14.07 -2.51
CA PHE A 204 24.43 -12.88 -3.04
C PHE A 204 25.29 -12.31 -4.18
N LYS A 205 24.75 -12.29 -5.39
CA LYS A 205 25.40 -11.74 -6.58
C LYS A 205 24.97 -10.28 -6.79
N GLY A 206 25.93 -9.38 -6.99
CA GLY A 206 25.64 -7.99 -7.34
C GLY A 206 25.09 -7.84 -8.77
N PRO A 207 24.57 -6.64 -9.13
CA PRO A 207 24.59 -5.42 -8.33
C PRO A 207 23.49 -5.41 -7.26
N GLY A 208 23.81 -4.86 -6.08
CA GLY A 208 22.85 -4.70 -4.99
C GLY A 208 23.45 -4.26 -3.67
N SER A 209 22.67 -4.42 -2.61
CA SER A 209 23.01 -3.98 -1.27
C SER A 209 22.81 -5.10 -0.26
N VAL A 210 23.71 -5.21 0.70
CA VAL A 210 23.58 -6.10 1.86
C VAL A 210 23.57 -5.25 3.13
N TRP A 211 22.48 -5.31 3.89
CA TRP A 211 22.43 -4.73 5.22
C TRP A 211 23.14 -5.68 6.18
N ARG A 212 24.42 -5.42 6.43
CA ARG A 212 25.24 -6.23 7.34
C ARG A 212 24.85 -6.04 8.80
N ARG A 213 24.35 -4.85 9.14
CA ARG A 213 23.78 -4.56 10.47
C ARG A 213 22.61 -3.62 10.32
N CYS A 214 21.50 -3.94 10.96
CA CYS A 214 20.32 -3.07 11.02
C CYS A 214 19.63 -3.16 12.38
N LEU A 215 18.91 -2.11 12.73
CA LEU A 215 18.09 -2.02 13.92
C LEU A 215 16.64 -2.33 13.57
N TYR A 216 16.10 -3.42 14.10
CA TYR A 216 14.71 -3.80 13.90
C TYR A 216 13.78 -2.90 14.71
N GLN A 217 12.70 -2.40 14.09
CA GLN A 217 11.78 -1.47 14.73
C GLN A 217 10.39 -2.06 14.94
N GLU A 218 9.78 -2.61 13.89
CA GLU A 218 8.44 -3.19 13.94
C GLU A 218 8.19 -4.22 12.83
N ALA A 219 7.05 -4.90 12.90
CA ALA A 219 6.47 -5.66 11.80
C ALA A 219 5.03 -5.23 11.53
N SER A 220 4.59 -5.32 10.28
CA SER A 220 3.25 -4.92 9.91
C SER A 220 2.55 -5.95 9.01
N ALA A 221 1.25 -6.15 9.25
CA ALA A 221 0.37 -6.88 8.36
C ALA A 221 -0.17 -5.92 7.29
N CYS A 222 0.07 -6.25 6.03
CA CYS A 222 -0.27 -5.41 4.88
C CYS A 222 -1.15 -6.17 3.89
N VAL A 223 -2.06 -5.46 3.21
CA VAL A 223 -2.87 -6.05 2.12
C VAL A 223 -2.02 -6.28 0.88
N PHE A 224 -1.26 -5.26 0.49
CA PHE A 224 -0.23 -5.35 -0.53
C PHE A 224 1.08 -4.97 0.14
N GLY A 225 1.99 -5.92 0.19
CA GLY A 225 3.37 -5.60 0.44
C GLY A 225 3.97 -5.02 -0.83
N TRP A 226 4.64 -3.88 -0.69
CA TRP A 226 5.18 -3.09 -1.80
C TRP A 226 4.15 -2.76 -2.89
N ASP A 227 3.42 -1.67 -2.70
CA ASP A 227 2.69 -1.05 -3.79
C ASP A 227 3.33 0.30 -4.13
N LYS A 228 3.66 0.46 -5.42
CA LYS A 228 4.17 1.72 -6.01
C LYS A 228 3.11 2.82 -5.94
N ASP A 229 1.84 2.43 -5.81
CA ASP A 229 0.64 3.28 -5.69
C ASP A 229 0.09 3.38 -4.25
N THR A 230 0.70 2.72 -3.26
CA THR A 230 0.54 3.07 -1.84
C THR A 230 1.39 4.31 -1.51
N GLN A 231 1.32 5.28 -2.43
CA GLN A 231 1.34 6.71 -2.18
C GLN A 231 -0.05 7.18 -1.73
N ALA A 232 -0.79 6.33 -1.01
CA ALA A 232 -2.12 6.63 -0.51
C ALA A 232 -2.00 7.62 0.66
N LYS A 233 -1.71 8.90 0.33
CA LYS A 233 -2.00 10.15 1.05
C LYS A 233 -1.72 10.27 2.56
N ALA A 234 -1.28 9.23 3.26
CA ALA A 234 -1.07 9.21 4.70
C ALA A 234 0.38 9.50 5.08
N PHE A 235 1.33 9.41 4.16
CA PHE A 235 2.71 9.87 4.33
C PHE A 235 3.20 10.46 3.02
N SER A 236 3.57 11.74 3.03
CA SER A 236 4.03 12.48 1.86
C SER A 236 5.29 11.83 1.28
N LYS A 237 5.47 12.00 -0.03
CA LYS A 237 6.68 11.65 -0.78
C LYS A 237 7.96 12.39 -0.33
N ASP A 238 7.91 13.15 0.77
CA ASP A 238 8.94 14.11 1.17
C ASP A 238 9.55 13.88 2.57
N GLU A 239 9.16 12.81 3.28
CA GLU A 239 9.80 12.48 4.57
C GLU A 239 11.05 11.61 4.36
N PHE A 240 12.20 12.27 4.38
CA PHE A 240 13.52 11.64 4.42
C PHE A 240 14.00 11.55 5.88
N MET A 241 14.64 10.44 6.21
CA MET A 241 15.39 10.28 7.45
C MET A 241 16.87 10.46 7.13
N GLU A 242 17.54 11.34 7.87
CA GLU A 242 18.99 11.44 7.85
C GLU A 242 19.54 10.28 8.69
N LEU A 243 20.25 9.37 8.03
CA LEU A 243 20.86 8.20 8.66
C LEU A 243 22.37 8.28 8.52
N GLU A 244 23.07 8.02 9.61
CA GLU A 244 24.50 7.74 9.58
C GLU A 244 24.69 6.25 9.36
N ILE A 245 25.08 5.90 8.14
CA ILE A 245 25.29 4.51 7.72
C ILE A 245 26.79 4.32 7.49
N GLU A 246 27.35 3.31 8.14
CA GLU A 246 28.70 2.83 7.86
C GLU A 246 28.66 2.07 6.52
N GLU A 247 29.23 2.66 5.48
CA GLU A 247 29.33 2.00 4.18
C GLU A 247 30.66 1.24 4.09
N VAL A 248 30.58 -0.08 3.94
CA VAL A 248 31.74 -0.96 3.78
C VAL A 248 31.81 -1.46 2.35
N MET A 249 32.98 -1.33 1.73
CA MET A 249 33.30 -1.97 0.46
C MET A 249 34.16 -3.18 0.77
N LEU A 250 33.63 -4.39 0.54
CA LEU A 250 34.45 -5.60 0.63
C LEU A 250 35.04 -5.88 -0.74
N ASN A 251 36.27 -5.41 -0.97
CA ASN A 251 37.13 -5.97 -2.00
C ASN A 251 37.38 -7.42 -1.60
N ASN A 252 36.70 -8.35 -2.26
CA ASN A 252 36.77 -9.76 -1.90
C ASN A 252 38.06 -10.39 -2.47
N ASP A 253 39.21 -10.02 -1.91
CA ASP A 253 40.47 -10.76 -2.11
C ASP A 253 40.51 -11.94 -1.13
N GLY A 254 39.88 -13.07 -1.50
CA GLY A 254 39.82 -14.24 -0.64
C GLY A 254 39.42 -15.55 -1.32
N ASP A 255 40.44 -16.32 -1.70
CA ASP A 255 40.48 -17.78 -1.89
C ASP A 255 39.37 -18.44 -2.72
N GLN A 256 39.59 -18.53 -4.03
CA GLN A 256 39.20 -19.72 -4.78
C GLN A 256 40.19 -20.84 -4.46
N GLN A 257 39.86 -21.68 -3.49
CA GLN A 257 40.54 -22.96 -3.28
C GLN A 257 40.09 -23.91 -4.40
N LEU A 258 40.82 -23.90 -5.52
CA LEU A 258 40.74 -24.91 -6.56
C LEU A 258 41.37 -26.20 -6.01
N THR A 259 40.55 -27.25 -5.91
CA THR A 259 41.04 -28.60 -5.67
C THR A 259 41.86 -29.06 -6.87
N GLU A 260 43.13 -29.37 -6.64
CA GLU A 260 44.04 -29.98 -7.60
C GLU A 260 43.52 -31.35 -8.04
N GLU A 261 43.20 -31.51 -9.32
CA GLU A 261 43.37 -32.77 -10.02
C GLU A 261 44.12 -32.51 -11.34
N GLU A 262 45.17 -33.32 -11.52
CA GLU A 262 46.18 -33.23 -12.56
C GLU A 262 45.60 -33.40 -13.98
N GLY A 263 46.05 -32.56 -14.93
CA GLY A 263 45.89 -32.89 -16.35
C GLY A 263 45.95 -31.74 -17.36
N LYS A 264 47.16 -31.52 -17.89
CA LYS A 264 47.53 -30.81 -19.14
C LYS A 264 47.60 -29.28 -19.11
N GLU A 265 48.84 -28.81 -19.23
CA GLU A 265 49.24 -27.51 -19.76
C GLU A 265 48.45 -27.12 -21.02
N VAL A 266 47.68 -26.05 -20.91
CA VAL A 266 47.68 -24.94 -21.88
C VAL A 266 47.64 -23.66 -21.06
N SER A 267 48.71 -22.87 -21.11
CA SER A 267 48.81 -21.57 -20.48
C SER A 267 47.90 -20.57 -21.19
N GLU A 268 46.62 -20.52 -20.83
CA GLU A 268 45.77 -19.35 -21.10
C GLU A 268 45.85 -18.42 -19.88
N MET A 269 46.78 -17.47 -19.94
CA MET A 269 46.73 -16.32 -19.05
C MET A 269 45.45 -15.54 -19.37
N PRO A 270 44.58 -15.22 -18.39
CA PRO A 270 43.51 -14.26 -18.63
C PRO A 270 44.17 -12.91 -18.90
N LEU A 271 44.15 -12.48 -20.16
CA LEU A 271 44.70 -11.21 -20.61
C LEU A 271 43.96 -10.09 -19.85
N THR A 272 44.63 -9.44 -18.90
CA THR A 272 43.99 -8.37 -18.13
C THR A 272 43.81 -7.13 -19.01
N LEU A 273 42.78 -6.33 -18.74
CA LEU A 273 42.49 -5.08 -19.45
C LEU A 273 43.71 -4.15 -19.53
N GLU A 274 44.55 -4.18 -18.49
CA GLU A 274 45.78 -3.40 -18.36
C GLU A 274 46.89 -3.87 -19.31
N GLN A 275 46.97 -5.17 -19.61
CA GLN A 275 47.92 -5.74 -20.58
C GLN A 275 47.48 -5.47 -22.03
N ILE A 276 46.18 -5.54 -22.33
CA ILE A 276 45.64 -5.20 -23.66
C ILE A 276 45.89 -3.73 -24.00
N GLN A 277 45.73 -2.84 -23.00
CA GLN A 277 45.99 -1.40 -23.17
C GLN A 277 47.45 -1.10 -23.50
N LYS A 278 48.39 -1.92 -23.00
CA LYS A 278 49.82 -1.77 -23.22
C LYS A 278 50.29 -2.35 -24.56
N ASP A 279 49.75 -3.51 -24.94
CA ASP A 279 50.27 -4.29 -26.06
C ASP A 279 49.53 -4.04 -27.38
N SER A 280 48.28 -3.56 -27.35
CA SER A 280 47.50 -3.26 -28.57
C SER A 280 46.39 -2.22 -28.31
N PRO A 281 46.73 -0.93 -28.20
CA PRO A 281 45.76 0.15 -27.95
C PRO A 281 44.71 0.30 -29.07
N ASP A 282 45.04 -0.07 -30.30
CA ASP A 282 44.11 -0.02 -31.43
C ASP A 282 43.05 -1.13 -31.35
N LEU A 283 43.38 -2.30 -30.81
CA LEU A 283 42.44 -3.40 -30.58
C LEU A 283 41.44 -3.04 -29.47
N LEU A 284 41.92 -2.40 -28.40
CA LEU A 284 41.07 -1.91 -27.31
C LEU A 284 40.04 -0.88 -27.82
N LYS A 285 40.45 0.05 -28.70
CA LYS A 285 39.54 1.01 -29.33
C LYS A 285 38.48 0.31 -30.20
N GLN A 286 38.86 -0.70 -30.97
CA GLN A 286 37.90 -1.45 -31.78
C GLN A 286 36.89 -2.23 -30.92
N ILE A 287 37.35 -2.83 -29.82
CA ILE A 287 36.47 -3.53 -28.86
C ILE A 287 35.52 -2.54 -28.18
N GLN A 288 36.00 -1.37 -27.75
CA GLN A 288 35.15 -0.33 -27.15
C GLN A 288 34.10 0.19 -28.14
N VAL A 289 34.50 0.46 -29.38
CA VAL A 289 33.57 0.92 -30.44
C VAL A 289 32.53 -0.16 -30.75
N ALA A 290 32.93 -1.43 -30.84
CA ALA A 290 32.01 -2.55 -31.07
C ALA A 290 31.05 -2.75 -29.89
N ALA A 291 31.54 -2.70 -28.65
CA ALA A 291 30.72 -2.84 -27.45
C ALA A 291 29.72 -1.69 -27.28
N VAL A 292 30.14 -0.45 -27.56
CA VAL A 292 29.24 0.71 -27.56
C VAL A 292 28.19 0.58 -28.65
N ALA A 293 28.57 0.19 -29.87
CA ALA A 293 27.62 -0.02 -30.96
C ALA A 293 26.60 -1.12 -30.63
N GLU A 294 27.04 -2.24 -30.03
CA GLU A 294 26.15 -3.32 -29.61
C GLU A 294 25.20 -2.86 -28.48
N ALA A 295 25.72 -2.15 -27.47
CA ALA A 295 24.92 -1.57 -26.40
C ALA A 295 23.88 -0.56 -26.93
N GLU A 296 24.26 0.31 -27.86
CA GLU A 296 23.37 1.28 -28.51
C GLU A 296 22.23 0.56 -29.24
N THR A 297 22.54 -0.50 -30.01
CA THR A 297 21.50 -1.27 -30.71
C THR A 297 20.55 -2.00 -29.76
N LYS A 298 21.06 -2.52 -28.63
CA LYS A 298 20.23 -3.19 -27.62
C LYS A 298 19.32 -2.18 -26.91
N PHE A 299 19.88 -1.04 -26.50
CA PHE A 299 19.13 0.05 -25.88
C PHE A 299 18.07 0.62 -26.83
N GLN A 300 18.40 0.73 -28.12
CA GLN A 300 17.47 1.19 -29.14
C GLN A 300 16.28 0.24 -29.29
N LYS A 301 16.51 -1.08 -29.32
CA LYS A 301 15.44 -2.09 -29.36
C LYS A 301 14.55 -2.03 -28.12
N GLU A 302 15.14 -1.90 -26.93
CA GLU A 302 14.38 -1.77 -25.69
C GLU A 302 13.56 -0.48 -25.66
N ARG A 303 14.13 0.65 -26.09
CA ARG A 303 13.44 1.92 -26.20
C ARG A 303 12.25 1.85 -27.16
N ASP A 304 12.42 1.19 -28.30
CA ASP A 304 11.37 1.05 -29.30
C ASP A 304 10.26 0.10 -28.79
N ALA A 305 10.61 -0.96 -28.07
CA ALA A 305 9.64 -1.84 -27.40
C ALA A 305 8.83 -1.08 -26.34
N TRP A 306 9.50 -0.28 -25.51
CA TRP A 306 8.85 0.59 -24.51
C TRP A 306 7.91 1.62 -25.14
N LYS A 307 8.27 2.14 -26.32
CA LYS A 307 7.42 3.10 -27.05
C LYS A 307 6.12 2.45 -27.51
N VAL A 308 6.19 1.23 -28.07
CA VAL A 308 5.00 0.47 -28.47
C VAL A 308 4.10 0.17 -27.27
N GLU A 309 4.68 -0.21 -26.13
CA GLU A 309 3.92 -0.50 -24.91
C GLU A 309 3.26 0.76 -24.33
N LYS A 310 3.98 1.90 -24.33
CA LYS A 310 3.42 3.19 -23.95
C LYS A 310 2.24 3.60 -24.84
N ASP A 311 2.36 3.42 -26.15
CA ASP A 311 1.29 3.76 -27.10
C ASP A 311 0.06 2.87 -26.87
N ARG A 312 0.27 1.58 -26.54
CA ARG A 312 -0.81 0.66 -26.14
C ARG A 312 -1.51 1.12 -24.87
N PHE A 313 -0.77 1.43 -23.81
CA PHE A 313 -1.38 1.92 -22.56
C PHE A 313 -2.13 3.22 -22.77
N THR A 314 -1.61 4.11 -23.62
CA THR A 314 -2.29 5.36 -23.96
C THR A 314 -3.63 5.09 -24.67
N ALA A 315 -3.66 4.13 -25.59
CA ALA A 315 -4.89 3.70 -26.26
C ALA A 315 -5.91 3.09 -25.27
N ASP A 316 -5.45 2.25 -24.34
CA ASP A 316 -6.29 1.65 -23.31
C ASP A 316 -6.89 2.71 -22.37
N ILE A 317 -6.10 3.72 -21.98
CA ILE A 317 -6.58 4.86 -21.17
C ILE A 317 -7.70 5.60 -21.90
N VAL A 318 -7.52 5.92 -23.19
CA VAL A 318 -8.54 6.61 -23.99
C VAL A 318 -9.82 5.78 -24.06
N LYS A 319 -9.68 4.46 -24.30
CA LYS A 319 -10.82 3.55 -24.37
C LYS A 319 -11.58 3.48 -23.03
N LEU A 320 -10.88 3.28 -21.93
CA LEU A 320 -11.49 3.20 -20.59
C LEU A 320 -12.14 4.53 -20.19
N THR A 321 -11.56 5.66 -20.59
CA THR A 321 -12.16 6.98 -20.35
C THR A 321 -13.50 7.13 -21.09
N ALA A 322 -13.55 6.72 -22.36
CA ALA A 322 -14.79 6.73 -23.13
C ALA A 322 -15.86 5.76 -22.57
N GLU A 323 -15.45 4.57 -22.12
CA GLU A 323 -16.36 3.61 -21.46
C GLU A 323 -16.93 4.16 -20.15
N LYS A 324 -16.09 4.85 -19.35
CA LYS A 324 -16.52 5.51 -18.13
C LYS A 324 -17.55 6.61 -18.41
N GLU A 325 -17.29 7.50 -19.38
CA GLU A 325 -18.23 8.56 -19.76
C GLU A 325 -19.58 8.00 -20.25
N ALA A 326 -19.55 6.88 -20.98
CA ALA A 326 -20.74 6.18 -21.42
C ALA A 326 -21.54 5.58 -20.25
N LEU A 327 -20.82 4.99 -19.27
CA LEU A 327 -21.42 4.46 -18.04
C LEU A 327 -22.03 5.57 -17.19
N ASP A 328 -21.32 6.69 -16.98
CA ASP A 328 -21.82 7.85 -16.23
C ASP A 328 -23.11 8.40 -16.86
N THR A 329 -23.14 8.49 -18.20
CA THR A 329 -24.34 8.91 -18.94
C THR A 329 -25.50 7.93 -18.73
N ARG A 330 -25.22 6.62 -18.69
CA ARG A 330 -26.25 5.59 -18.46
C ARG A 330 -26.77 5.64 -17.03
N VAL A 331 -25.90 5.79 -16.04
CA VAL A 331 -26.27 5.91 -14.62
C VAL A 331 -27.16 7.13 -14.43
N SER A 332 -26.78 8.30 -14.95
CA SER A 332 -27.61 9.50 -14.84
C SER A 332 -29.01 9.34 -15.48
N LYS A 333 -29.11 8.61 -16.60
CA LYS A 333 -30.42 8.28 -17.20
C LYS A 333 -31.26 7.36 -16.32
N LEU A 334 -30.65 6.36 -15.71
CA LEU A 334 -31.34 5.44 -14.81
C LEU A 334 -31.80 6.14 -13.52
N GLU A 335 -30.95 6.94 -12.91
CA GLU A 335 -31.30 7.74 -11.72
C GLU A 335 -32.47 8.69 -12.00
N LYS A 336 -32.48 9.35 -13.16
CA LYS A 336 -33.61 10.20 -13.58
C LYS A 336 -34.90 9.39 -13.75
N ALA A 337 -34.81 8.21 -14.37
CA ALA A 337 -35.96 7.32 -14.54
C ALA A 337 -36.49 6.80 -13.18
N ASP A 338 -35.59 6.47 -12.25
CA ASP A 338 -35.96 6.04 -10.89
C ASP A 338 -36.61 7.17 -10.09
N ALA A 339 -36.08 8.39 -10.17
CA ALA A 339 -36.70 9.55 -9.54
C ALA A 339 -38.13 9.80 -10.06
N GLN A 340 -38.33 9.67 -11.38
CA GLN A 340 -39.67 9.78 -11.99
C GLN A 340 -40.61 8.66 -11.54
N ARG A 341 -40.12 7.42 -11.44
CA ARG A 341 -40.91 6.30 -10.91
C ARG A 341 -41.34 6.57 -9.47
N GLN A 342 -40.41 6.95 -8.60
CA GLN A 342 -40.72 7.26 -7.20
C GLN A 342 -41.71 8.42 -7.07
N GLU A 343 -41.62 9.45 -7.92
CA GLU A 343 -42.59 10.55 -7.91
C GLU A 343 -43.99 10.08 -8.34
N ASN A 344 -44.08 9.25 -9.39
CA ASN A 344 -45.34 8.66 -9.84
C ASN A 344 -45.95 7.74 -8.77
N ASP A 345 -45.14 6.89 -8.11
CA ASP A 345 -45.62 5.99 -7.06
C ASP A 345 -46.16 6.77 -5.86
N LYS A 346 -45.50 7.87 -5.46
CA LYS A 346 -46.00 8.77 -4.41
C LYS A 346 -47.32 9.42 -4.80
N LYS A 347 -47.46 9.84 -6.05
CA LYS A 347 -48.71 10.42 -6.56
C LYS A 347 -49.84 9.40 -6.54
N LEU A 348 -49.60 8.17 -7.03
CA LEU A 348 -50.58 7.09 -7.01
C LEU A 348 -51.01 6.71 -5.58
N ALA A 349 -50.06 6.65 -4.64
CA ALA A 349 -50.36 6.39 -3.23
C ALA A 349 -51.23 7.50 -2.61
N ALA A 350 -50.92 8.76 -2.89
CA ALA A 350 -51.71 9.90 -2.43
C ALA A 350 -53.12 9.92 -3.06
N ASP A 351 -53.22 9.66 -4.36
CA ASP A 351 -54.50 9.57 -5.08
C ASP A 351 -55.37 8.44 -4.53
N ALA A 352 -54.79 7.27 -4.25
CA ALA A 352 -55.51 6.15 -3.65
C ALA A 352 -56.06 6.46 -2.25
N ILE A 353 -55.30 7.19 -1.42
CA ILE A 353 -55.76 7.63 -0.10
C ILE A 353 -56.91 8.63 -0.24
N TRP A 354 -56.76 9.62 -1.13
CA TRP A 354 -57.82 10.58 -1.41
C TRP A 354 -59.09 9.91 -1.91
N ASP A 355 -58.99 8.98 -2.86
CA ASP A 355 -60.15 8.29 -3.41
C ASP A 355 -60.85 7.42 -2.35
N ALA A 356 -60.08 6.77 -1.47
CA ALA A 356 -60.63 5.99 -0.36
C ALA A 356 -61.37 6.86 0.67
N GLN A 357 -60.80 8.01 1.05
CA GLN A 357 -61.43 8.91 2.02
C GLN A 357 -62.64 9.65 1.44
N LEU A 358 -62.57 10.11 0.19
CA LEU A 358 -63.68 10.80 -0.47
C LEU A 358 -64.85 9.86 -0.79
N ALA A 359 -64.58 8.59 -1.10
CA ALA A 359 -65.63 7.58 -1.27
C ALA A 359 -66.40 7.30 0.03
N ALA A 360 -65.80 7.58 1.19
CA ALA A 360 -66.42 7.45 2.51
C ALA A 360 -67.07 8.76 3.01
N SER A 361 -66.94 9.86 2.27
CA SER A 361 -67.46 11.19 2.63
C SER A 361 -68.80 11.49 1.97
N ASP A 362 -69.58 12.41 2.56
CA ASP A 362 -70.88 12.85 2.02
C ASP A 362 -70.76 14.00 1.01
N LEU A 363 -69.55 14.31 0.55
CA LEU A 363 -69.24 15.42 -0.34
C LEU A 363 -69.63 15.14 -1.81
N SER A 364 -69.98 16.20 -2.55
CA SER A 364 -70.29 16.06 -3.98
C SER A 364 -69.02 15.92 -4.84
N PRO A 365 -69.12 15.31 -6.05
CA PRO A 365 -67.98 15.20 -6.97
C PRO A 365 -67.35 16.55 -7.37
N LYS A 366 -68.12 17.65 -7.32
CA LYS A 366 -67.59 19.01 -7.57
C LYS A 366 -66.75 19.54 -6.41
N GLN A 367 -67.05 19.12 -5.18
CA GLN A 367 -66.26 19.46 -3.98
C GLN A 367 -64.99 18.60 -3.89
N HIS A 368 -65.03 17.35 -4.36
CA HIS A 368 -63.85 16.47 -4.42
C HIS A 368 -62.68 17.09 -5.19
N ALA A 369 -62.95 17.74 -6.33
CA ALA A 369 -61.90 18.37 -7.11
C ALA A 369 -61.28 19.61 -6.41
N LYS A 370 -62.05 20.31 -5.57
CA LYS A 370 -61.59 21.49 -4.85
C LYS A 370 -60.78 21.12 -3.61
N ILE A 371 -61.23 20.10 -2.87
CA ILE A 371 -60.60 19.70 -1.61
C ILE A 371 -59.22 19.06 -1.81
N LYS A 372 -59.03 18.33 -2.91
CA LYS A 372 -57.72 17.74 -3.29
C LYS A 372 -56.60 18.78 -3.46
N LEU A 373 -56.92 20.06 -3.64
CA LEU A 373 -55.94 21.15 -3.79
C LEU A 373 -55.40 21.69 -2.46
N HIS A 374 -56.05 21.40 -1.33
CA HIS A 374 -55.68 21.97 -0.02
C HIS A 374 -54.58 21.17 0.70
N VAL A 375 -54.53 19.84 0.54
CA VAL A 375 -53.49 19.01 1.16
C VAL A 375 -52.40 18.66 0.14
N ARG A 376 -51.19 19.18 0.35
CA ARG A 376 -50.04 18.95 -0.53
C ARG A 376 -49.26 17.71 -0.11
N THR A 377 -49.10 16.74 -1.01
CA THR A 377 -48.33 15.50 -0.79
C THR A 377 -46.89 15.75 -0.32
N LYS A 378 -46.27 16.86 -0.73
CA LYS A 378 -44.88 17.22 -0.38
C LYS A 378 -44.67 17.51 1.11
N ASP A 379 -45.70 17.94 1.83
CA ASP A 379 -45.61 18.33 3.24
C ASP A 379 -45.74 17.12 4.19
N HIS A 380 -46.00 15.95 3.62
CA HIS A 380 -46.27 14.70 4.32
C HIS A 380 -45.34 13.56 3.90
N LEU A 381 -44.10 13.90 3.52
CA LEU A 381 -43.05 12.92 3.25
C LEU A 381 -42.34 12.50 4.55
N GLY A 382 -41.99 11.22 4.65
CA GLY A 382 -41.18 10.63 5.71
C GLY A 382 -39.68 10.88 5.53
N VAL A 383 -38.89 10.38 6.48
CA VAL A 383 -37.42 10.56 6.52
C VAL A 383 -36.72 9.87 5.34
N ASP A 384 -37.34 8.83 4.80
CA ASP A 384 -36.92 8.10 3.60
C ASP A 384 -37.36 8.79 2.29
N GLY A 385 -38.06 9.93 2.39
CA GLY A 385 -38.60 10.67 1.26
C GLY A 385 -39.84 10.04 0.64
N ASN A 386 -40.38 8.95 1.20
CA ASN A 386 -41.63 8.34 0.76
C ASN A 386 -42.84 9.00 1.45
N LEU A 387 -44.05 8.75 0.96
CA LEU A 387 -45.26 9.30 1.56
C LEU A 387 -45.48 8.70 2.96
N ASP A 388 -45.54 9.55 3.98
CA ASP A 388 -45.99 9.14 5.32
C ASP A 388 -47.51 8.99 5.28
N VAL A 389 -47.95 7.75 5.04
CA VAL A 389 -49.35 7.39 4.85
C VAL A 389 -50.19 7.83 6.05
N VAL A 390 -49.71 7.64 7.29
CA VAL A 390 -50.50 7.94 8.49
C VAL A 390 -50.70 9.45 8.64
N LYS A 391 -49.62 10.22 8.48
CA LYS A 391 -49.66 11.68 8.57
C LYS A 391 -50.51 12.27 7.45
N PHE A 392 -50.37 11.76 6.22
CA PHE A 392 -51.13 12.21 5.07
C PHE A 392 -52.62 11.89 5.19
N THR A 393 -52.99 10.66 5.56
CA THR A 393 -54.38 10.26 5.78
C THR A 393 -55.05 11.12 6.86
N THR A 394 -54.33 11.41 7.95
CA THR A 394 -54.86 12.26 9.03
C THR A 394 -55.15 13.68 8.54
N ALA A 395 -54.27 14.27 7.72
CA ALA A 395 -54.47 15.59 7.15
C ALA A 395 -55.66 15.62 6.16
N VAL A 396 -55.78 14.58 5.32
CA VAL A 396 -56.91 14.42 4.40
C VAL A 396 -58.25 14.30 5.14
N GLN A 397 -58.30 13.51 6.22
CA GLN A 397 -59.52 13.36 7.02
C GLN A 397 -59.93 14.64 7.74
N ALA A 398 -58.95 15.41 8.25
CA ALA A 398 -59.21 16.69 8.88
C ALA A 398 -59.83 17.68 7.89
N GLU A 399 -59.28 17.76 6.68
CA GLU A 399 -59.79 18.63 5.61
C GLU A 399 -61.22 18.22 5.17
N ILE A 400 -61.47 16.93 4.94
CA ILE A 400 -62.82 16.44 4.59
C ILE A 400 -63.83 16.81 5.67
N LYS A 401 -63.49 16.60 6.94
CA LYS A 401 -64.36 16.92 8.06
C LYS A 401 -64.66 18.41 8.17
N GLU A 402 -63.69 19.27 7.87
CA GLU A 402 -63.88 20.73 7.84
C GLU A 402 -64.89 21.11 6.75
N TRP A 403 -64.77 20.53 5.55
CA TRP A 403 -65.70 20.77 4.45
C TRP A 403 -67.11 20.21 4.66
N GLU A 404 -67.24 19.09 5.38
CA GLU A 404 -68.54 18.52 5.78
C GLU A 404 -69.21 19.36 6.87
N ALA A 405 -68.44 19.95 7.78
CA ALA A 405 -68.95 20.82 8.84
C ALA A 405 -69.40 22.20 8.34
N ASP A 406 -68.75 22.73 7.29
CA ASP A 406 -69.02 24.04 6.70
C ASP A 406 -70.21 24.07 5.72
N GLY A 407 -71.14 23.12 5.87
CA GLY A 407 -72.28 22.86 4.98
C GLY A 407 -72.88 24.08 4.28
N GLU A 408 -72.88 24.03 2.96
CA GLU A 408 -73.73 24.81 2.05
C GLU A 408 -73.81 26.34 2.30
N GLN A 409 -72.67 27.04 2.33
CA GLN A 409 -72.64 28.47 1.96
C GLN A 409 -71.92 28.73 0.65
N THR A 410 -72.74 28.87 -0.40
CA THR A 410 -72.46 29.73 -1.54
C THR A 410 -72.19 31.15 -1.03
N VAL A 411 -70.92 31.56 -0.95
CA VAL A 411 -70.55 32.97 -1.10
C VAL A 411 -69.75 33.12 -2.38
N LEU A 412 -70.52 33.31 -3.45
CA LEU A 412 -70.08 34.03 -4.63
C LEU A 412 -69.93 35.50 -4.22
N GLY A 413 -68.75 35.87 -3.71
CA GLY A 413 -68.30 37.24 -3.55
C GLY A 413 -67.33 37.60 -4.66
N GLY A 414 -67.84 37.77 -5.88
CA GLY A 414 -67.03 38.22 -7.01
C GLY A 414 -66.76 39.73 -6.95
N ALA A 415 -65.48 40.09 -7.13
CA ALA A 415 -64.99 41.06 -8.13
C ALA A 415 -64.01 42.12 -7.56
N GLY A 416 -62.72 41.84 -7.75
CA GLY A 416 -61.68 42.83 -7.99
C GLY A 416 -60.75 42.26 -9.06
N GLY A 417 -61.03 42.58 -10.32
CA GLY A 417 -60.40 41.96 -11.48
C GLY A 417 -58.89 42.11 -11.54
N GLY A 418 -58.20 41.03 -11.92
CA GLY A 418 -56.80 41.04 -12.32
C GLY A 418 -56.67 40.10 -13.49
N GLY A 419 -56.68 40.64 -14.70
CA GLY A 419 -56.38 39.89 -15.91
C GLY A 419 -55.03 39.20 -15.78
N PHE A 420 -54.93 38.04 -16.43
CA PHE A 420 -53.70 37.34 -16.73
C PHE A 420 -52.58 38.33 -17.08
N ARG A 421 -51.68 38.56 -16.13
CA ARG A 421 -50.34 39.13 -16.36
C ARG A 421 -49.40 38.19 -15.63
N GLU A 422 -48.62 37.43 -16.41
CA GLU A 422 -47.35 36.89 -15.97
C GLU A 422 -46.58 38.02 -15.30
N THR A 423 -46.55 38.03 -13.97
CA THR A 423 -45.83 39.06 -13.24
C THR A 423 -44.35 38.71 -13.26
N ASP A 424 -43.53 39.68 -13.64
CA ASP A 424 -42.05 39.74 -13.63
C ASP A 424 -41.36 39.16 -12.37
N ALA A 425 -42.12 38.82 -11.32
CA ALA A 425 -41.64 38.21 -10.08
C ALA A 425 -41.17 36.76 -10.25
N GLU A 426 -41.84 35.95 -11.08
CA GLU A 426 -41.39 34.57 -11.33
C GLU A 426 -40.16 34.55 -12.25
N ALA A 427 -40.13 35.38 -13.30
CA ALA A 427 -38.97 35.53 -14.19
C ALA A 427 -37.71 36.03 -13.45
N LYS A 428 -37.85 37.01 -12.54
CA LYS A 428 -36.73 37.47 -11.69
C LYS A 428 -36.26 36.41 -10.71
N LYS A 429 -37.15 35.52 -10.25
CA LYS A 429 -36.81 34.45 -9.32
C LYS A 429 -36.05 33.32 -10.03
N THR A 430 -36.46 32.95 -11.24
CA THR A 430 -35.71 31.99 -12.08
C THR A 430 -34.38 32.56 -12.56
N GLU A 431 -34.31 33.85 -12.89
CA GLU A 431 -33.04 34.50 -13.30
C GLU A 431 -32.05 34.61 -12.12
N LYS A 432 -32.54 34.87 -10.91
CA LYS A 432 -31.73 34.87 -9.68
C LYS A 432 -31.20 33.48 -9.35
N LEU A 433 -32.05 32.45 -9.40
CA LEU A 433 -31.64 31.05 -9.20
C LEU A 433 -30.64 30.58 -10.26
N ALA A 434 -30.79 31.01 -11.51
CA ALA A 434 -29.86 30.68 -12.59
C ALA A 434 -28.48 31.33 -12.37
N LYS A 435 -28.44 32.57 -11.87
CA LYS A 435 -27.18 33.25 -11.49
C LYS A 435 -26.49 32.59 -10.31
N GLU A 436 -27.24 32.27 -9.25
CA GLU A 436 -26.69 31.60 -8.06
C GLU A 436 -26.13 30.20 -8.39
N ASN A 437 -26.83 29.45 -9.25
CA ASN A 437 -26.34 28.15 -9.72
C ASN A 437 -25.10 28.26 -10.62
N LYS A 438 -24.99 29.33 -11.44
CA LYS A 438 -23.82 29.58 -12.27
C LYS A 438 -22.60 29.98 -11.42
N GLU A 439 -22.78 30.87 -10.43
CA GLU A 439 -21.70 31.23 -9.50
C GLU A 439 -21.21 30.05 -8.66
N LEU A 440 -22.11 29.14 -8.29
CA LEU A 440 -21.75 27.92 -7.58
C LEU A 440 -20.93 26.97 -8.48
N ALA A 441 -21.36 26.80 -9.74
CA ALA A 441 -20.64 25.99 -10.72
C ALA A 441 -19.24 26.57 -11.03
N ASP A 442 -19.13 27.88 -11.21
CA ASP A 442 -17.86 28.55 -11.48
C ASP A 442 -16.90 28.47 -10.28
N ASN A 443 -17.42 28.55 -9.05
CA ASN A 443 -16.61 28.35 -7.84
C ASN A 443 -16.10 26.90 -7.70
N LEU A 444 -16.91 25.91 -8.07
CA LEU A 444 -16.52 24.50 -8.06
C LEU A 444 -15.44 24.22 -9.11
N LEU A 445 -15.58 24.78 -10.32
CA LEU A 445 -14.57 24.68 -11.39
C LEU A 445 -13.24 25.33 -10.99
N ARG A 446 -13.30 26.48 -10.30
CA ARG A 446 -12.11 27.19 -9.82
C ARG A 446 -11.39 26.43 -8.69
N ARG A 447 -12.14 25.77 -7.80
CA ARG A 447 -11.58 24.88 -6.76
C ARG A 447 -11.01 23.59 -7.35
N ALA A 448 -11.50 23.16 -8.51
CA ALA A 448 -10.96 22.03 -9.26
C ALA A 448 -9.75 22.40 -10.15
N GLY A 449 -9.26 23.65 -10.10
CA GLY A 449 -8.06 24.09 -10.81
C GLY A 449 -8.27 24.34 -12.31
N GLN A 450 -9.51 24.45 -12.79
CA GLN A 450 -9.83 24.77 -14.19
C GLN A 450 -10.12 26.27 -14.34
N GLU A 451 -9.56 26.90 -15.38
CA GLU A 451 -9.84 28.31 -15.71
C GLU A 451 -11.24 28.46 -16.31
N VAL A 452 -12.06 29.32 -15.69
CA VAL A 452 -13.41 29.67 -16.17
C VAL A 452 -13.24 30.65 -17.34
N LYS A 453 -13.61 30.24 -18.56
CA LYS A 453 -13.71 31.16 -19.70
C LYS A 453 -14.93 32.08 -19.49
N THR A 454 -14.66 33.38 -19.41
CA THR A 454 -15.65 34.46 -19.28
C THR A 454 -16.61 34.52 -20.46
#